data_AF-A0A7W3T197-F1
#
_entry.id   AF-A0A7W3T197-F1
#
_cell.length_a   1.000
_cell.length_b   1.000
_cell.length_c   1.000
_cell.angle_alpha   90.00
_cell.angle_beta   90.00
_cell.angle_gamma   90.00
#
_symmetry.space_group_name_H-M   'P 1'
#
loop_
_entity.id
_entity.type
_entity.pdbx_description
1 polymer ?
#
loop_
_entity_poly.entity_id
_entity_poly.type
_entity_poly.pdbx_seq_one_letter_code
_entity_poly.pdbx_strand_id
1 'polypeptide(L)'
;MPAEGTLTRVEGRSRKTDGSSLSGASSEASTLAWELSLPGYPTLEIHDDHWDNGERNLVVHKPPVMPQMPLALAGLYGRLRSGVSPTEGRRELRIMLYPTYVDERHRPRVKKSLTTRALTDLMAPCVLRELTAREGVTLEAAHPKPNLPRVDLDNPQDEKPLQHALFFPAEDLETPVLAFVHFRVLPVIHHLGWPVPAAG
;
A
#
# COMPACT_ATOMS: atom_id res chain seq x y z
N MET A 1 -3.05 21.44 3.21
CA MET A 1 -3.65 20.22 3.77
C MET A 1 -4.12 19.38 2.59
N PRO A 2 -3.48 18.27 2.21
CA PRO A 2 -4.10 17.42 1.21
C PRO A 2 -5.32 16.77 1.87
N ALA A 3 -6.46 16.80 1.19
CA ALA A 3 -7.72 16.31 1.73
C ALA A 3 -7.59 14.81 2.09
N GLU A 4 -7.81 14.49 3.36
CA GLU A 4 -7.81 13.12 3.88
C GLU A 4 -8.94 12.33 3.21
N GLY A 5 -8.55 11.34 2.39
CA GLY A 5 -9.51 10.38 1.86
C GLY A 5 -10.09 9.53 2.98
N THR A 6 -11.32 9.07 2.81
CA THR A 6 -11.93 8.08 3.70
C THR A 6 -11.76 6.69 3.10
N LEU A 7 -11.24 5.76 3.89
CA LEU A 7 -11.16 4.35 3.54
C LEU A 7 -12.23 3.60 4.33
N THR A 8 -13.13 2.91 3.63
CA THR A 8 -14.24 2.16 4.26
C THR A 8 -14.24 0.72 3.79
N ARG A 9 -14.41 -0.23 4.72
CA ARG A 9 -14.60 -1.64 4.37
C ARG A 9 -16.00 -1.84 3.79
N VAL A 10 -16.10 -2.54 2.67
CA VAL A 10 -17.39 -2.91 2.08
C VAL A 10 -17.85 -4.24 2.69
N GLU A 11 -18.83 -4.17 3.58
CA GLU A 11 -19.41 -5.36 4.23
C GLU A 11 -20.14 -6.27 3.22
N GLY A 12 -20.11 -7.57 3.46
CA GLY A 12 -20.89 -8.57 2.70
C GLY A 12 -20.40 -8.88 1.27
N ARG A 13 -19.34 -8.22 0.77
CA ARG A 13 -18.71 -8.55 -0.51
C ARG A 13 -17.45 -9.40 -0.31
N SER A 14 -17.64 -10.68 -0.01
CA SER A 14 -16.56 -11.67 -0.09
C SER A 14 -16.73 -12.52 -1.34
N ARG A 15 -15.71 -12.55 -2.21
CA ARG A 15 -15.69 -13.41 -3.40
C ARG A 15 -14.57 -14.43 -3.26
N LYS A 16 -14.85 -15.68 -3.63
CA LYS A 16 -13.85 -16.74 -3.79
C LYS A 16 -13.37 -16.78 -5.23
N THR A 17 -12.05 -16.84 -5.42
CA THR A 17 -11.42 -16.88 -6.75
C THR A 17 -10.21 -17.80 -6.73
N ASP A 18 -10.11 -18.71 -7.71
CA ASP A 18 -8.90 -19.51 -7.92
C ASP A 18 -7.83 -18.66 -8.63
N GLY A 19 -6.58 -18.79 -8.20
CA GLY A 19 -5.48 -18.10 -8.85
C GLY A 19 -4.12 -18.46 -8.28
N SER A 20 -3.14 -17.59 -8.52
CA SER A 20 -1.80 -17.74 -7.97
C SER A 20 -1.51 -16.65 -6.96
N SER A 21 -1.06 -17.06 -5.79
CA SER A 21 -0.60 -16.20 -4.70
C SER A 21 0.68 -15.42 -5.08
N LEU A 22 1.21 -14.62 -4.15
CA LEU A 22 2.40 -13.80 -4.37
C LEU A 22 3.65 -14.65 -4.70
N SER A 23 3.78 -15.82 -4.07
CA SER A 23 4.83 -16.80 -4.34
C SER A 23 4.60 -17.60 -5.62
N GLY A 24 3.47 -17.39 -6.31
CA GLY A 24 3.09 -18.11 -7.52
C GLY A 24 2.43 -19.46 -7.26
N ALA A 25 2.21 -19.84 -6.00
CA ALA A 25 1.49 -21.06 -5.66
C ALA A 25 0.01 -20.93 -6.03
N SER A 26 -0.54 -21.93 -6.72
CA SER A 26 -1.98 -22.02 -6.98
C SER A 26 -2.73 -22.20 -5.66
N SER A 27 -3.74 -21.36 -5.42
CA SER A 27 -4.50 -21.31 -4.18
C SER A 27 -5.86 -20.66 -4.43
N GLU A 28 -6.81 -20.86 -3.52
CA GLU A 28 -8.06 -20.11 -3.49
C GLU A 28 -7.84 -18.80 -2.72
N ALA A 29 -8.39 -17.70 -3.22
CA ALA A 29 -8.41 -16.41 -2.55
C ALA A 29 -9.82 -16.05 -2.10
N SER A 30 -9.93 -15.53 -0.88
CA SER A 30 -11.10 -14.78 -0.43
C SER A 30 -10.81 -13.28 -0.50
N THR A 31 -11.59 -12.54 -1.28
CA THR A 31 -11.38 -11.11 -1.49
C THR A 31 -12.20 -10.30 -0.50
N LEU A 32 -11.56 -9.39 0.24
CA LEU A 32 -12.20 -8.30 0.95
C LEU A 32 -12.13 -7.02 0.11
N ALA A 33 -13.23 -6.30 -0.01
CA ALA A 33 -13.31 -5.05 -0.74
C ALA A 33 -13.27 -3.84 0.19
N TRP A 34 -12.53 -2.81 -0.22
CA TRP A 34 -12.40 -1.52 0.45
C TRP A 34 -12.68 -0.41 -0.54
N GLU A 35 -13.39 0.63 -0.09
CA GLU A 35 -13.67 1.83 -0.87
C GLU A 35 -12.82 2.98 -0.36
N LEU A 36 -12.02 3.55 -1.26
CA LEU A 36 -11.26 4.77 -1.03
C LEU A 36 -12.00 5.93 -1.70
N SER A 37 -12.56 6.82 -0.89
CA SER A 37 -13.21 8.05 -1.33
C SER A 37 -12.26 9.22 -1.12
N LEU A 38 -11.95 9.94 -2.20
CA LEU A 38 -11.13 11.15 -2.17
C LEU A 38 -11.98 12.31 -2.69
N PRO A 39 -11.94 13.51 -2.06
CA PRO A 39 -12.75 14.64 -2.51
C PRO A 39 -12.48 15.02 -3.97
N GLY A 40 -13.56 15.03 -4.75
CA GLY A 40 -13.54 15.25 -6.19
C GLY A 40 -13.42 13.97 -7.01
N TYR A 41 -12.78 12.91 -6.50
CA TYR A 41 -12.44 11.70 -7.26
C TYR A 41 -13.59 10.70 -7.32
N PRO A 42 -13.69 9.90 -8.41
CA PRO A 42 -14.43 8.65 -8.36
C PRO A 42 -13.87 7.76 -7.25
N THR A 43 -14.77 7.09 -6.52
CA THR A 43 -14.39 6.09 -5.52
C THR A 43 -13.54 5.00 -6.17
N LEU A 44 -12.42 4.67 -5.52
CA LEU A 44 -11.55 3.57 -5.93
C LEU A 44 -11.84 2.35 -5.07
N GLU A 45 -12.03 1.21 -5.71
CA GLU A 45 -12.17 -0.07 -5.01
C GLU A 45 -10.80 -0.74 -4.88
N ILE A 46 -10.43 -1.12 -3.66
CA ILE A 46 -9.21 -1.85 -3.35
C ILE A 46 -9.61 -3.25 -2.94
N HIS A 47 -9.06 -4.24 -3.64
CA HIS A 47 -9.20 -5.65 -3.30
C HIS A 47 -8.03 -6.08 -2.44
N ASP A 48 -8.35 -6.73 -1.34
CA ASP A 48 -7.45 -7.39 -0.43
C ASP A 48 -7.74 -8.89 -0.52
N ASP A 49 -6.96 -9.57 -1.35
CA ASP A 49 -7.13 -10.99 -1.64
C ASP A 49 -6.36 -11.81 -0.60
N HIS A 50 -7.07 -12.57 0.24
CA HIS A 50 -6.50 -13.47 1.25
C HIS A 50 -6.40 -14.87 0.69
N TRP A 51 -5.18 -15.35 0.47
CA TRP A 51 -4.91 -16.68 -0.05
C TRP A 51 -4.81 -17.70 1.09
N ASP A 52 -5.20 -18.95 0.83
CA ASP A 52 -5.17 -20.02 1.83
C ASP A 52 -3.75 -20.31 2.38
N ASN A 53 -2.71 -19.96 1.63
CA ASN A 53 -1.32 -20.07 2.09
C ASN A 53 -0.89 -18.98 3.08
N GLY A 54 -1.79 -18.07 3.46
CA GLY A 54 -1.54 -16.97 4.40
C GLY A 54 -0.92 -15.72 3.77
N GLU A 55 -0.70 -15.71 2.45
CA GLU A 55 -0.32 -14.50 1.73
C GLU A 55 -1.54 -13.62 1.46
N ARG A 56 -1.33 -12.31 1.29
CA ARG A 56 -2.36 -11.42 0.75
C ARG A 56 -1.85 -10.61 -0.42
N ASN A 57 -2.76 -10.22 -1.31
CA ASN A 57 -2.46 -9.30 -2.40
C ASN A 57 -3.43 -8.14 -2.36
N LEU A 58 -2.88 -6.93 -2.21
CA LEU A 58 -3.63 -5.68 -2.31
C LEU A 58 -3.53 -5.14 -3.71
N VAL A 59 -4.65 -4.80 -4.33
CA VAL A 59 -4.70 -4.28 -5.70
C VAL A 59 -5.82 -3.27 -5.86
N VAL A 60 -5.60 -2.21 -6.66
CA VAL A 60 -6.71 -1.34 -7.05
C VAL A 60 -7.52 -2.04 -8.14
N HIS A 61 -8.76 -2.39 -7.81
CA HIS A 61 -9.65 -3.18 -8.65
C HIS A 61 -10.14 -2.39 -9.86
N LYS A 62 -10.00 -2.97 -11.06
CA LYS A 62 -10.49 -2.38 -12.30
C LYS A 62 -12.01 -2.56 -12.40
N PRO A 63 -12.81 -1.48 -12.33
CA PRO A 63 -14.26 -1.60 -12.47
C PRO A 63 -14.64 -2.13 -13.87
N PRO A 64 -15.80 -2.81 -14.01
CA PRO A 64 -16.28 -3.31 -15.30
C PRO A 64 -16.41 -2.21 -16.37
N VAL A 65 -16.80 -1.01 -15.92
CA VAL A 65 -16.86 0.20 -16.73
C VAL A 65 -15.92 1.22 -16.12
N MET A 66 -14.90 1.62 -16.89
CA MET A 66 -13.94 2.64 -16.45
C MET A 66 -14.60 4.02 -16.46
N PRO A 67 -14.48 4.82 -15.38
CA PRO A 67 -14.86 6.22 -15.46
C PRO A 67 -14.01 6.96 -16.50
N GLN A 68 -14.52 8.07 -17.05
CA GLN A 68 -13.71 8.95 -17.87
C GLN A 68 -12.55 9.50 -17.03
N MET A 69 -11.31 9.29 -17.48
CA MET A 69 -10.11 9.67 -16.74
C MET A 69 -8.87 9.76 -17.66
N PRO A 70 -7.79 10.41 -17.21
CA PRO A 70 -6.50 10.36 -17.88
C PRO A 70 -5.99 8.93 -18.06
N LEU A 71 -5.37 8.64 -19.21
CA LEU A 71 -4.82 7.32 -19.52
C LEU A 71 -3.80 6.83 -18.47
N ALA A 72 -3.05 7.74 -17.86
CA ALA A 72 -2.10 7.41 -16.79
C ALA A 72 -2.81 6.82 -15.55
N LEU A 73 -4.02 7.28 -15.22
CA LEU A 73 -4.85 6.72 -14.14
C LEU A 73 -5.50 5.39 -14.53
N ALA A 74 -5.83 5.19 -15.80
CA ALA A 74 -6.27 3.86 -16.24
C ALA A 74 -5.18 2.80 -15.97
N GLY A 75 -3.90 3.22 -15.99
CA GLY A 75 -2.75 2.39 -15.62
C GLY A 75 -2.59 2.13 -14.12
N LEU A 76 -3.36 2.76 -13.24
CA LEU A 76 -3.39 2.48 -11.79
C LEU A 76 -4.09 1.14 -11.50
N TYR A 77 -5.22 0.92 -12.17
CA TYR A 77 -6.07 -0.25 -12.04
C TYR A 77 -5.36 -1.54 -12.46
N GLY A 78 -5.37 -2.54 -11.58
CA GLY A 78 -4.77 -3.86 -11.80
C GLY A 78 -3.23 -3.89 -11.86
N ARG A 79 -2.54 -2.73 -11.88
CA ARG A 79 -1.07 -2.66 -11.90
C ARG A 79 -0.47 -2.24 -10.56
N LEU A 80 -1.12 -1.33 -9.83
CA LEU A 80 -0.71 -1.07 -8.47
C LEU A 80 -1.11 -2.25 -7.61
N ARG A 81 -0.09 -2.97 -7.15
CA ARG A 81 -0.23 -4.10 -6.25
C ARG A 81 0.79 -4.06 -5.14
N SER A 82 0.45 -4.59 -3.98
CA SER A 82 1.38 -4.88 -2.90
C SER A 82 1.11 -6.26 -2.31
N GLY A 83 2.19 -6.98 -2.07
CA GLY A 83 2.13 -8.26 -1.38
C GLY A 83 2.20 -8.08 0.12
N VAL A 84 1.38 -8.86 0.81
CA VAL A 84 1.53 -9.16 2.21
C VAL A 84 1.99 -10.60 2.31
N SER A 85 2.99 -10.85 3.14
CA SER A 85 3.55 -12.19 3.32
C SER A 85 3.72 -12.51 4.79
N PRO A 86 3.61 -13.79 5.20
CA PRO A 86 4.09 -14.22 6.49
C PRO A 86 5.57 -13.91 6.65
N THR A 87 5.99 -13.64 7.89
CA THR A 87 7.42 -13.55 8.22
C THR A 87 7.85 -14.85 8.90
N GLU A 88 8.88 -15.50 8.35
CA GLU A 88 9.40 -16.75 8.91
C GLU A 88 9.77 -16.60 10.39
N GLY A 89 9.28 -17.53 11.22
CA GLY A 89 9.54 -17.52 12.66
C GLY A 89 8.78 -16.45 13.46
N ARG A 90 7.93 -15.63 12.83
CA ARG A 90 7.06 -14.64 13.49
C ARG A 90 5.59 -14.98 13.20
N ARG A 91 4.69 -14.61 14.11
CA ARG A 91 3.23 -14.69 13.89
C ARG A 91 2.69 -13.52 13.08
N GLU A 92 3.50 -12.49 12.89
CA GLU A 92 3.14 -11.27 12.17
C GLU A 92 3.24 -11.47 10.65
N LEU A 93 2.36 -10.76 9.95
CA LEU A 93 2.48 -10.54 8.52
C LEU A 93 3.36 -9.31 8.28
N ARG A 94 3.88 -9.18 7.05
CA ARG A 94 4.61 -7.99 6.62
C ARG A 94 4.12 -7.45 5.29
N ILE A 95 4.11 -6.13 5.17
CA ILE A 95 3.95 -5.39 3.92
C ILE A 95 5.17 -4.53 3.67
N MET A 96 5.72 -4.60 2.45
CA MET A 96 6.88 -3.81 2.07
C MET A 96 6.49 -2.34 1.84
N LEU A 97 7.22 -1.42 2.48
CA LEU A 97 7.06 0.01 2.22
C LEU A 97 7.90 0.39 1.00
N TYR A 98 7.29 0.23 -0.18
CA TYR A 98 7.87 0.65 -1.45
C TYR A 98 7.09 1.85 -2.00
N PRO A 99 7.46 3.09 -1.61
CA PRO A 99 6.76 4.27 -2.08
C PRO A 99 6.77 4.37 -3.60
N THR A 100 5.60 4.66 -4.15
CA THR A 100 5.44 4.94 -5.57
C THR A 100 5.80 6.40 -5.85
N TYR A 101 6.51 6.63 -6.95
CA TYR A 101 6.66 7.93 -7.58
C TYR A 101 6.29 7.81 -9.06
N VAL A 102 6.00 8.92 -9.71
CA VAL A 102 5.71 8.95 -11.15
C VAL A 102 6.94 9.50 -11.88
N ASP A 103 7.42 8.76 -12.88
CA ASP A 103 8.56 9.19 -13.71
C ASP A 103 8.17 10.22 -14.78
N GLU A 104 9.16 10.76 -15.49
CA GLU A 104 8.98 11.74 -16.56
C GLU A 104 8.04 11.27 -17.70
N ARG A 105 7.77 9.96 -17.80
CA ARG A 105 6.88 9.36 -18.79
C ARG A 105 5.49 9.09 -18.21
N HIS A 106 5.15 9.69 -17.08
CA HIS A 106 3.92 9.50 -16.32
C HIS A 106 3.67 8.04 -15.92
N ARG A 107 4.74 7.25 -15.71
CA ARG A 107 4.63 5.84 -15.29
C ARG A 107 4.89 5.70 -13.79
N PRO A 108 4.02 4.99 -13.05
CA PRO A 108 4.30 4.61 -11.67
C PRO A 108 5.56 3.75 -11.56
N ARG A 109 6.47 4.15 -10.67
CA ARG A 109 7.72 3.47 -10.30
C ARG A 109 7.79 3.34 -8.80
N VAL A 110 8.58 2.39 -8.32
CA VAL A 110 8.69 2.10 -6.89
C VAL A 110 10.12 2.31 -6.42
N LYS A 111 10.30 3.00 -5.30
CA LYS A 111 11.60 3.06 -4.61
C LYS A 111 11.65 1.93 -3.60
N LYS A 112 12.52 0.94 -3.83
CA LYS A 112 12.60 -0.26 -2.99
C LYS A 112 13.50 -0.08 -1.76
N SER A 113 14.55 0.71 -1.90
CA SER A 113 15.53 0.94 -0.84
C SER A 113 15.67 2.43 -0.60
N LEU A 114 15.53 2.85 0.64
CA LEU A 114 15.64 4.24 1.09
C LEU A 114 16.39 4.25 2.43
N THR A 115 17.02 5.37 2.78
CA THR A 115 17.35 5.64 4.18
C THR A 115 16.06 5.89 4.96
N THR A 116 16.08 5.75 6.28
CA THR A 116 14.89 6.04 7.10
C THR A 116 14.51 7.52 6.95
N ARG A 117 15.48 8.43 6.88
CA ARG A 117 15.28 9.84 6.56
C ARG A 117 14.61 10.05 5.20
N ALA A 118 15.12 9.44 4.14
CA ALA A 118 14.51 9.58 2.81
C ALA A 118 13.09 8.98 2.74
N LEU A 119 12.81 7.92 3.52
CA LEU A 119 11.45 7.39 3.66
C LEU A 119 10.53 8.39 4.38
N THR A 120 10.98 8.99 5.48
CA THR A 120 10.19 10.00 6.22
C THR A 120 10.00 11.28 5.44
N ASP A 121 10.97 11.71 4.64
CA ASP A 121 10.89 12.96 3.85
C ASP A 121 9.98 12.81 2.63
N LEU A 122 9.99 11.62 2.00
CA LEU A 122 9.12 11.34 0.86
C LEU A 122 7.66 11.21 1.29
N MET A 123 7.42 10.92 2.57
CA MET A 123 6.10 10.73 3.13
C MET A 123 5.72 11.88 4.05
N ALA A 124 4.43 12.05 4.32
CA ALA A 124 4.05 12.92 5.42
C ALA A 124 4.44 12.19 6.72
N PRO A 125 5.32 12.73 7.59
CA PRO A 125 5.78 12.03 8.79
C PRO A 125 4.65 11.57 9.73
N CYS A 126 3.48 12.22 9.66
CA CYS A 126 2.28 11.81 10.38
C CYS A 126 1.81 10.39 10.00
N VAL A 127 1.83 10.02 8.71
CA VAL A 127 1.31 8.73 8.24
C VAL A 127 2.10 7.55 8.79
N LEU A 128 3.45 7.64 8.79
CA LEU A 128 4.29 6.57 9.35
C LEU A 128 4.08 6.43 10.86
N ARG A 129 3.89 7.55 11.57
CA ARG A 129 3.60 7.55 13.00
C ARG A 129 2.22 6.99 13.31
N GLU A 130 1.21 7.36 12.54
CA GLU A 130 -0.16 6.82 12.69
C GLU A 130 -0.18 5.31 12.48
N LEU A 131 0.50 4.81 11.43
CA LEU A 131 0.60 3.37 11.19
C LEU A 131 1.33 2.64 12.32
N THR A 132 2.44 3.18 12.81
CA THR A 132 3.25 2.56 13.87
C THR A 132 2.70 2.77 15.29
N ALA A 133 1.73 3.67 15.48
CA ALA A 133 1.00 3.84 16.74
C ALA A 133 -0.09 2.76 16.92
N ARG A 134 -0.45 2.02 15.87
CA ARG A 134 -1.42 0.93 15.94
C ARG A 134 -0.84 -0.25 16.73
N GLU A 135 -1.71 -0.93 17.47
CA GLU A 135 -1.32 -2.02 18.35
C GLU A 135 -0.62 -3.15 17.56
N GLY A 136 0.55 -3.57 18.05
CA GLY A 136 1.34 -4.64 17.43
C GLY A 136 1.98 -4.29 16.08
N VAL A 137 1.93 -3.03 15.64
CA VAL A 137 2.53 -2.61 14.37
C VAL A 137 3.94 -2.07 14.61
N THR A 138 4.93 -2.66 13.94
CA THR A 138 6.33 -2.17 13.98
C THR A 138 6.83 -1.83 12.59
N LEU A 139 7.73 -0.84 12.52
CA LEU A 139 8.49 -0.49 11.33
C LEU A 139 9.93 -0.95 11.50
N GLU A 140 10.38 -1.86 10.64
CA GLU A 140 11.72 -2.43 10.73
C GLU A 140 12.35 -2.61 9.34
N ALA A 141 13.63 -2.98 9.32
CA ALA A 141 14.25 -3.48 8.10
C ALA A 141 13.63 -4.82 7.70
N ALA A 142 13.14 -4.92 6.47
CA ALA A 142 12.43 -6.10 5.98
C ALA A 142 13.28 -7.36 5.92
N HIS A 143 14.60 -7.18 5.82
CA HIS A 143 15.60 -8.24 5.76
C HIS A 143 16.73 -7.91 6.73
N PRO A 144 16.62 -8.33 8.00
CA PRO A 144 17.63 -8.02 9.00
C PRO A 144 18.98 -8.61 8.59
N LYS A 145 20.03 -7.79 8.70
CA LYS A 145 21.43 -8.17 8.48
C LYS A 145 22.29 -7.52 9.55
N PRO A 146 23.43 -8.12 9.90
CA PRO A 146 24.43 -7.45 10.73
C PRO A 146 24.75 -6.07 10.13
N ASN A 147 24.82 -5.03 10.97
CA ASN A 147 25.18 -3.66 10.61
C ASN A 147 24.16 -2.90 9.73
N LEU A 148 22.87 -3.22 9.82
CA LEU A 148 21.84 -2.28 9.36
C LEU A 148 21.53 -1.26 10.46
N PRO A 149 21.33 0.02 10.11
CA PRO A 149 20.84 0.99 11.08
C PRO A 149 19.49 0.51 11.63
N ARG A 150 19.25 0.73 12.92
CA ARG A 150 17.92 0.59 13.50
C ARG A 150 17.00 1.60 12.83
N VAL A 151 15.77 1.21 12.53
CA VAL A 151 14.76 2.15 12.03
C VAL A 151 14.20 2.94 13.20
N ASP A 152 14.37 4.26 13.19
CA ASP A 152 13.85 5.18 14.21
C ASP A 152 13.14 6.35 13.52
N LEU A 153 11.86 6.56 13.84
CA LEU A 153 11.07 7.65 13.26
C LEU A 153 11.26 8.99 14.00
N ASP A 154 11.76 8.97 15.23
CA ASP A 154 12.03 10.18 16.01
C ASP A 154 13.43 10.74 15.73
N ASN A 155 14.37 9.86 15.37
CA ASN A 155 15.67 10.25 14.82
C ASN A 155 15.99 9.51 13.51
N PRO A 156 15.40 9.91 12.37
CA PRO A 156 15.57 9.20 11.10
C PRO A 156 17.01 9.17 10.61
N GLN A 157 17.50 7.93 10.42
CA GLN A 157 18.83 7.59 9.93
C GLN A 157 18.99 7.91 8.45
N ASP A 158 20.17 8.42 8.06
CA ASP A 158 20.49 8.78 6.66
C ASP A 158 21.77 8.11 6.12
N GLU A 159 22.32 7.14 6.83
CA GLU A 159 23.63 6.59 6.54
C GLU A 159 23.57 5.49 5.47
N LYS A 160 22.53 4.64 5.51
CA LYS A 160 22.46 3.44 4.67
C LYS A 160 21.04 3.14 4.19
N PRO A 161 20.83 3.01 2.87
CA PRO A 161 19.55 2.58 2.34
C PRO A 161 19.24 1.12 2.69
N LEU A 162 17.98 0.86 3.03
CA LEU A 162 17.44 -0.46 3.30
C LEU A 162 16.00 -0.60 2.81
N GLN A 163 15.51 -1.83 2.75
CA GLN A 163 14.11 -2.10 2.46
C GLN A 163 13.33 -2.08 3.76
N HIS A 164 12.31 -1.23 3.84
CA HIS A 164 11.47 -1.09 5.02
C HIS A 164 10.23 -1.95 4.89
N ALA A 165 9.76 -2.51 5.99
CA ALA A 165 8.48 -3.19 6.06
C ALA A 165 7.75 -2.82 7.35
N LEU A 166 6.42 -2.75 7.25
CA LEU A 166 5.57 -2.82 8.42
C LEU A 166 5.31 -4.28 8.74
N PHE A 167 5.50 -4.64 10.00
CA PHE A 167 5.10 -5.91 10.58
C PHE A 167 3.85 -5.66 11.42
N PHE A 168 2.86 -6.53 11.31
CA PHE A 168 1.57 -6.33 11.96
C PHE A 168 0.89 -7.68 12.28
N PRO A 169 -0.02 -7.73 13.27
CA PRO A 169 -0.77 -8.94 13.60
C PRO A 169 -1.60 -9.43 12.40
N ALA A 170 -1.75 -10.74 12.24
CA ALA A 170 -2.47 -11.30 11.08
C ALA A 170 -3.95 -10.87 11.03
N GLU A 171 -4.54 -10.65 12.20
CA GLU A 171 -5.89 -10.12 12.42
C GLU A 171 -6.04 -8.64 12.08
N ASP A 172 -4.94 -7.89 11.93
CA ASP A 172 -5.00 -6.49 11.51
C ASP A 172 -5.26 -6.42 9.99
N LEU A 173 -6.53 -6.24 9.67
CA LEU A 173 -7.00 -6.16 8.29
C LEU A 173 -6.69 -4.79 7.66
N GLU A 174 -6.53 -3.74 8.46
CA GLU A 174 -6.57 -2.35 8.00
C GLU A 174 -5.18 -1.75 7.79
N THR A 175 -4.20 -2.03 8.66
CA THR A 175 -2.80 -1.56 8.49
C THR A 175 -2.25 -1.79 7.09
N PRO A 176 -2.33 -2.99 6.49
CA PRO A 176 -1.76 -3.20 5.17
C PRO A 176 -2.51 -2.43 4.07
N VAL A 177 -3.82 -2.21 4.22
CA VAL A 177 -4.62 -1.44 3.26
C VAL A 177 -4.25 0.04 3.35
N LEU A 178 -4.17 0.60 4.56
CA LEU A 178 -3.71 1.98 4.78
C LEU A 178 -2.31 2.19 4.21
N ALA A 179 -1.38 1.29 4.52
CA ALA A 179 -0.04 1.33 3.96
C ALA A 179 -0.09 1.28 2.42
N PHE A 180 -0.85 0.35 1.82
CA PHE A 180 -0.99 0.30 0.37
C PHE A 180 -1.52 1.61 -0.23
N VAL A 181 -2.55 2.21 0.37
CA VAL A 181 -3.12 3.49 -0.06
C VAL A 181 -2.05 4.59 -0.01
N HIS A 182 -1.39 4.78 1.13
CA HIS A 182 -0.44 5.87 1.33
C HIS A 182 0.86 5.71 0.54
N PHE A 183 1.39 4.49 0.44
CA PHE A 183 2.67 4.24 -0.23
C PHE A 183 2.52 4.00 -1.72
N ARG A 184 1.38 3.49 -2.20
CA ARG A 184 1.23 3.10 -3.61
C ARG A 184 0.26 3.94 -4.39
N VAL A 185 -0.90 4.24 -3.81
CA VAL A 185 -2.06 4.80 -4.53
C VAL A 185 -2.03 6.32 -4.52
N LEU A 186 -2.05 6.95 -3.35
CA LEU A 186 -2.11 8.40 -3.20
C LEU A 186 -0.97 9.16 -3.92
N PRO A 187 0.31 8.70 -3.91
CA PRO A 187 1.37 9.39 -4.63
C PRO A 187 1.11 9.50 -6.13
N VAL A 188 0.51 8.47 -6.74
CA VAL A 188 0.14 8.49 -8.17
C VAL A 188 -1.02 9.43 -8.42
N ILE A 189 -2.03 9.37 -7.56
CA ILE A 189 -3.23 10.20 -7.67
C ILE A 189 -2.86 11.68 -7.54
N HIS A 190 -2.11 12.05 -6.50
CA HIS A 190 -1.67 13.44 -6.26
C HIS A 190 -0.80 13.96 -7.41
N HIS A 191 0.07 13.13 -7.98
CA HIS A 191 0.89 13.55 -9.12
C HIS A 191 0.05 13.81 -10.38
N LEU A 192 -1.03 13.07 -10.59
CA LEU A 192 -1.87 13.18 -11.79
C LEU A 192 -2.99 14.23 -11.67
N GLY A 193 -3.44 14.55 -10.45
CA GLY A 193 -4.33 15.67 -10.12
C GLY A 193 -5.54 15.91 -11.05
N TRP A 194 -6.40 14.95 -11.43
CA TRP A 194 -6.92 13.90 -10.59
C TRP A 194 -7.90 14.45 -9.56
N PRO A 195 -9.24 14.43 -9.71
CA PRO A 195 -9.83 15.08 -10.84
C PRO A 195 -9.53 16.57 -10.87
N VAL A 196 -9.70 17.10 -12.07
CA VAL A 196 -9.84 18.54 -12.25
C VAL A 196 -11.08 18.98 -11.46
N PRO A 197 -11.04 20.08 -10.69
CA PRO A 197 -12.24 20.60 -10.05
C PRO A 197 -13.37 20.76 -11.08
N ALA A 198 -14.61 20.51 -10.66
CA ALA A 198 -15.75 21.00 -11.41
C ALA A 198 -15.56 22.51 -11.56
N ALA A 199 -15.48 22.99 -12.80
CA ALA A 199 -15.51 24.42 -13.06
C ALA A 199 -16.79 24.98 -12.42
N GLY A 200 -16.63 25.70 -11.31
CA GLY A 200 -17.65 26.60 -10.79
C GLY A 200 -17.60 27.91 -11.54
#